data_AF-A0A3D1P9A3-F1
#
_entry.id   AF-A0A3D1P9A3-F1
#
_cell.length_a   1.000
_cell.length_b   1.000
_cell.length_c   1.000
_cell.angle_alpha   90.00
_cell.angle_beta   90.00
_cell.angle_gamma   90.00
#
_symmetry.space_group_name_H-M   'P 1'
#
loop_
_entity.id
_entity.type
_entity.pdbx_description
1 polymer ?
#
loop_
_entity_poly.entity_id
_entity_poly.type
_entity_poly.pdbx_seq_one_letter_code
_entity_poly.pdbx_strand_id
1 'polypeptide(L)'
;MPTFVARVRDAKGNAKKEKIVAQTVSEARSALRSRGLFIQELKQAQEFKLSGDINLEPLQAAIAKVSVKDKAVFSRQFATLINAGVAIVRSLGVMADQCTNPKLKKALAQISEDVQQGMNLSEAMRKHPDCFDNLYVSMVEA
;
A
#
# COMPACT_ATOMS: atom_id res chain seq x y z
N MET A 1 3.86 21.50 5.29
CA MET A 1 4.41 22.01 6.57
C MET A 1 4.32 20.90 7.61
N PRO A 2 5.28 20.73 8.54
CA PRO A 2 5.21 19.67 9.57
C PRO A 2 4.30 20.03 10.75
N THR A 3 3.47 19.07 11.18
CA THR A 3 2.65 19.18 12.39
C THR A 3 3.38 18.58 13.58
N PHE A 4 3.61 19.36 14.62
CA PHE A 4 4.20 18.92 15.88
C PHE A 4 3.09 18.71 16.92
N VAL A 5 3.12 17.60 17.65
CA VAL A 5 2.18 17.35 18.75
C VAL A 5 2.92 17.57 20.06
N ALA A 6 2.61 18.66 20.75
CA ALA A 6 3.24 18.99 22.02
C ALA A 6 2.33 18.62 23.19
N ARG A 7 2.90 18.00 24.23
CA ARG A 7 2.25 17.87 25.52
C ARG A 7 2.61 19.10 26.34
N VAL A 8 1.65 19.99 26.51
CA VAL A 8 1.79 21.26 27.21
C VAL A 8 1.20 21.17 28.61
N ARG A 9 1.84 21.78 29.60
CA ARG A 9 1.27 21.98 30.94
C ARG A 9 0.80 23.42 31.06
N ASP A 10 -0.46 23.60 31.45
CA ASP A 10 -0.99 24.91 31.80
C ASP A 10 -0.47 25.34 33.19
N ALA A 11 -0.49 26.65 33.49
CA ALA A 11 -0.01 27.22 34.76
C ALA A 11 -0.76 26.67 36.00
N LYS A 12 -1.89 26.00 35.80
CA LYS A 12 -2.69 25.30 36.82
C LYS A 12 -2.35 23.80 36.98
N GLY A 13 -1.25 23.33 36.39
CA GLY A 13 -0.74 21.96 36.60
C GLY A 13 -1.37 20.87 35.72
N ASN A 14 -2.41 21.18 34.94
CA ASN A 14 -3.09 20.24 34.06
C ASN A 14 -2.34 20.03 32.74
N ALA A 15 -2.14 18.77 32.36
CA ALA A 15 -1.46 18.40 31.12
C ALA A 15 -2.46 18.30 29.95
N LYS A 16 -2.23 19.08 28.88
CA LYS A 16 -3.04 19.06 27.66
C LYS A 16 -2.16 18.70 26.46
N LYS A 17 -2.70 17.92 25.52
CA LYS A 17 -2.02 17.61 24.25
C LYS A 17 -2.52 18.59 23.20
N GLU A 18 -1.62 19.38 22.62
CA GLU A 18 -1.95 20.39 21.62
C GLU A 18 -1.13 20.14 20.36
N LYS A 19 -1.78 20.17 19.19
CA LYS A 19 -1.11 20.04 17.90
C LYS A 19 -0.80 21.44 17.39
N ILE A 20 0.45 21.71 17.06
CA ILE A 20 0.89 22.97 16.46
C ILE A 20 1.59 22.70 15.13
N VAL A 21 1.29 23.50 14.12
CA VAL A 21 2.02 23.47 12.84
C VAL A 21 3.17 24.46 12.95
N ALA A 22 4.40 24.00 12.76
CA ALA A 22 5.59 24.84 12.81
C ALA A 22 6.60 24.34 11.77
N GLN A 23 7.46 25.19 11.23
CA GLN A 23 8.42 24.77 10.20
C GLN A 23 9.71 24.21 10.81
N THR A 24 10.02 24.58 12.06
CA THR A 24 11.20 24.10 12.79
C THR A 24 10.89 23.81 14.27
N VAL A 25 11.71 22.96 14.89
CA VAL A 25 11.60 22.63 16.34
C VAL A 25 11.78 23.87 17.22
N SER A 26 12.59 24.84 16.78
CA SER A 26 12.83 26.10 17.49
C SER A 26 11.62 27.04 17.43
N GLU A 27 10.96 27.11 16.27
CA GLU A 27 9.71 27.85 16.08
C GLU A 27 8.57 27.22 16.89
N ALA A 28 8.48 25.89 16.91
CA ALA A 28 7.53 25.15 17.74
C ALA A 28 7.72 25.45 19.24
N ARG A 29 8.96 25.52 19.72
CA ARG A 29 9.30 25.89 21.10
C ARG A 29 8.88 27.33 21.43
N SER A 30 9.17 28.26 20.52
CA SER A 30 8.87 29.68 20.73
C SER A 30 7.37 29.96 20.69
N ALA A 31 6.64 29.32 19.77
CA ALA A 31 5.18 29.40 19.69
C ALA A 31 4.49 28.87 20.96
N LEU A 32 4.95 27.74 21.50
CA LEU A 32 4.39 27.17 22.74
C LEU A 32 4.76 27.99 23.98
N ARG A 33 5.98 28.56 24.04
CA ARG A 33 6.40 29.48 25.12
C ARG A 33 5.61 30.79 25.11
N SER A 34 5.37 31.37 23.93
CA SER A 34 4.60 32.62 23.80
C SER A 34 3.15 32.51 24.29
N ARG A 35 2.60 31.28 24.29
CA ARG A 35 1.26 30.96 24.81
C ARG A 35 1.24 30.68 26.33
N GLY A 36 2.35 30.89 27.05
CA GLY A 36 2.42 30.72 28.51
C GLY A 36 2.39 29.27 28.98
N LEU A 37 2.64 28.31 28.09
CA LEU A 37 2.56 26.87 28.38
C LEU A 37 3.95 26.29 28.68
N PHE A 38 4.08 25.60 29.81
CA PHE A 38 5.33 24.91 30.17
C PHE A 38 5.45 23.61 29.37
N ILE A 39 6.49 23.54 28.54
CA ILE A 39 6.74 22.42 27.64
C ILE A 39 7.44 21.31 28.43
N GLN A 40 6.76 20.20 28.69
CA GLN A 40 7.35 19.05 29.40
C GLN A 40 8.06 18.07 28.45
N GLU A 41 7.48 17.83 27.28
CA GLU A 41 8.10 17.02 26.23
C GLU A 41 7.65 17.56 24.87
N LEU A 42 8.61 18.01 24.07
CA LEU A 42 8.44 18.21 22.64
C LEU A 42 8.88 16.93 21.95
N LYS A 43 7.93 16.01 21.73
CA LYS A 43 8.11 15.00 20.71
C LYS A 43 7.68 15.63 19.41
N GLN A 44 8.61 15.76 18.47
CA GLN A 44 8.24 15.91 17.09
C GLN A 44 7.28 14.75 16.81
N ALA A 45 6.02 15.07 16.49
CA ALA A 45 5.24 14.09 15.77
C ALA A 45 6.03 13.96 14.48
N GLN A 46 6.78 12.88 14.41
CA GLN A 46 7.52 12.50 13.25
C GLN A 46 6.41 12.15 12.26
N GLU A 47 5.82 13.18 11.65
CA GLU A 47 5.49 13.12 10.25
C GLU A 47 6.76 12.60 9.62
N PHE A 48 6.76 11.29 9.39
CA PHE A 48 7.73 10.55 8.63
C PHE A 48 7.67 11.11 7.21
N LYS A 49 8.19 12.33 7.04
CA LYS A 49 8.57 12.89 5.76
C LYS A 49 9.88 12.23 5.42
N LEU A 50 9.71 11.01 4.96
CA LEU A 50 10.73 10.22 4.34
C LEU A 50 11.05 10.88 3.01
N SER A 51 11.91 11.88 3.11
CA SER A 51 12.59 12.48 1.99
C SER A 51 13.62 11.45 1.57
N GLY A 52 13.21 10.56 0.67
CA GLY A 52 13.96 9.39 0.25
C GLY A 52 12.95 8.41 -0.33
N ASP A 53 13.19 8.02 -1.57
CA ASP A 53 12.42 7.14 -2.43
C ASP A 53 12.21 5.74 -1.81
N ILE A 54 11.45 5.64 -0.71
CA ILE A 54 11.10 4.35 -0.11
C ILE A 54 9.79 3.94 -0.76
N ASN A 55 9.94 3.06 -1.76
CA ASN A 55 8.87 2.26 -2.30
C ASN A 55 8.20 1.50 -1.14
N LEU A 56 7.08 2.03 -0.63
CA LEU A 56 6.20 1.37 0.36
C LEU A 56 5.31 0.31 -0.28
N GLU A 57 5.24 0.28 -1.61
CA GLU A 57 4.58 -0.76 -2.44
C GLU A 57 4.95 -2.19 -2.02
N PRO A 58 6.24 -2.60 -1.90
CA PRO A 58 6.61 -3.94 -1.48
C PRO A 58 6.13 -4.32 -0.08
N LEU A 59 6.13 -3.38 0.86
CA LEU A 59 5.63 -3.63 2.22
C LEU A 59 4.10 -3.78 2.22
N GLN A 60 3.39 -2.95 1.45
CA GLN A 60 1.94 -3.00 1.35
C GLN A 60 1.46 -4.26 0.62
N ALA A 61 2.16 -4.70 -0.43
CA ALA A 61 1.89 -5.95 -1.13
C ALA A 61 2.17 -7.19 -0.27
N ALA A 62 3.13 -7.14 0.65
CA ALA A 62 3.41 -8.25 1.56
C ALA A 62 2.31 -8.44 2.63
N ILE A 63 1.71 -7.34 3.10
CA ILE A 63 0.69 -7.35 4.16
C ILE A 63 -0.73 -7.53 3.59
N ALA A 64 -0.97 -7.12 2.34
CA ALA A 64 -2.29 -7.22 1.73
C ALA A 64 -2.72 -8.68 1.55
N LYS A 65 -3.91 -9.02 2.05
CA LYS A 65 -4.52 -10.33 1.86
C LYS A 65 -5.39 -10.31 0.61
N VAL A 66 -5.28 -11.32 -0.25
CA VAL A 66 -6.16 -11.48 -1.41
C VAL A 66 -7.47 -12.11 -0.95
N SER A 67 -8.58 -11.44 -1.17
CA SER A 67 -9.91 -11.94 -0.79
C SER A 67 -10.48 -12.85 -1.88
N VAL A 68 -11.42 -13.72 -1.51
CA VAL A 68 -12.15 -14.56 -2.50
C VAL A 68 -12.89 -13.70 -3.52
N LYS A 69 -13.40 -12.54 -3.10
CA LYS A 69 -14.05 -11.57 -3.98
C LYS A 69 -13.10 -11.03 -5.05
N ASP A 70 -11.86 -10.70 -4.68
CA ASP A 70 -10.85 -10.20 -5.62
C ASP A 70 -10.55 -11.25 -6.69
N LYS A 71 -10.39 -12.51 -6.29
CA LYS A 71 -10.18 -13.64 -7.21
C LYS A 71 -11.38 -13.80 -8.16
N ALA A 72 -12.60 -13.79 -7.64
CA ALA A 72 -13.81 -13.96 -8.45
C ALA A 72 -14.01 -12.82 -9.48
N VAL A 73 -13.72 -11.58 -9.08
CA VAL A 73 -13.78 -10.42 -9.99
C VAL A 73 -12.73 -10.55 -11.09
N PHE A 74 -11.49 -10.88 -10.72
CA PHE A 74 -10.41 -11.15 -11.68
C PHE A 74 -10.81 -12.24 -12.67
N SER A 75 -11.25 -13.42 -12.21
CA SER A 75 -11.60 -14.54 -13.08
C SER A 75 -12.71 -14.17 -14.07
N ARG A 76 -13.74 -13.43 -13.63
CA ARG A 76 -14.85 -12.99 -14.49
C ARG A 76 -14.40 -11.99 -15.55
N GLN A 77 -13.63 -10.98 -15.15
CA GLN A 77 -13.14 -9.95 -16.07
C GLN A 77 -12.14 -10.55 -17.07
N PHE A 78 -11.23 -11.41 -16.58
CA PHE A 78 -10.28 -12.13 -17.41
C PHE A 78 -11.01 -13.02 -18.42
N ALA A 79 -11.97 -13.84 -18.00
CA ALA A 79 -12.78 -14.66 -18.91
C ALA A 79 -13.51 -13.82 -19.96
N THR A 80 -14.02 -12.64 -19.59
CA THR A 80 -14.67 -11.72 -20.54
C THR A 80 -13.70 -11.25 -21.63
N LEU A 81 -12.47 -10.89 -21.25
CA LEU A 81 -11.44 -10.46 -22.21
C LEU A 81 -11.00 -11.61 -23.12
N ILE A 82 -10.80 -12.80 -22.57
CA ILE A 82 -10.43 -14.00 -23.35
C ILE A 82 -11.55 -14.37 -24.33
N ASN A 83 -12.81 -14.37 -23.88
CA ASN A 83 -13.96 -14.64 -24.75
C ASN A 83 -14.15 -13.58 -25.85
N ALA A 84 -13.71 -12.35 -25.61
CA ALA A 84 -13.68 -11.28 -26.60
C ALA A 84 -12.49 -11.40 -27.59
N GLY A 85 -11.64 -12.42 -27.45
CA GLY A 85 -10.48 -12.64 -28.32
C GLY A 85 -9.27 -11.77 -27.99
N VAL A 86 -9.24 -11.14 -26.81
CA VAL A 86 -8.09 -10.36 -26.38
C VAL A 86 -6.95 -11.29 -25.97
N ALA A 87 -5.75 -11.03 -26.51
CA ALA A 87 -4.56 -11.82 -26.20
C ALA A 87 -4.30 -11.91 -24.68
N ILE A 88 -3.93 -13.10 -24.18
CA ILE A 88 -3.74 -13.39 -22.75
C ILE A 88 -2.81 -12.38 -22.08
N VAL A 89 -1.66 -12.09 -22.69
CA VAL A 89 -0.68 -11.11 -22.19
C VAL A 89 -1.31 -9.72 -22.02
N ARG A 90 -2.10 -9.29 -23.01
CA ARG A 90 -2.77 -7.98 -22.96
C ARG A 90 -3.83 -7.97 -21.86
N SER A 91 -4.59 -9.06 -21.73
CA SER A 91 -5.61 -9.22 -20.70
C SER A 91 -5.01 -9.17 -19.30
N LEU A 92 -3.88 -9.86 -19.06
CA LEU A 92 -3.17 -9.81 -17.78
C LEU A 92 -2.70 -8.39 -17.43
N GLY A 93 -2.15 -7.65 -18.40
CA GLY A 93 -1.75 -6.25 -18.19
C GLY A 93 -2.94 -5.35 -17.81
N VAL A 94 -4.07 -5.46 -18.52
CA VAL A 94 -5.30 -4.71 -18.18
C VAL A 94 -5.81 -5.06 -16.78
N MET A 95 -5.78 -6.34 -16.42
CA MET A 95 -6.19 -6.78 -15.08
C MET A 95 -5.24 -6.29 -13.98
N ALA A 96 -3.93 -6.24 -14.23
CA ALA A 96 -2.97 -5.69 -13.29
C ALA A 96 -3.23 -4.19 -13.04
N ASP A 97 -3.54 -3.42 -14.08
CA ASP A 97 -3.84 -1.99 -13.97
C ASP A 97 -5.15 -1.71 -13.21
N GLN A 98 -6.17 -2.55 -13.42
CA GLN A 98 -7.48 -2.42 -12.78
C GLN A 98 -7.54 -3.02 -11.36
N CYS A 99 -6.52 -3.78 -10.96
CA CYS A 99 -6.52 -4.46 -9.67
C CYS A 99 -6.30 -3.47 -8.52
N THR A 100 -7.26 -3.41 -7.59
CA THR A 100 -7.16 -2.58 -6.38
C THR A 100 -6.26 -3.20 -5.31
N ASN A 101 -6.11 -4.53 -5.32
CA ASN A 101 -5.32 -5.24 -4.31
C ASN A 101 -3.83 -5.24 -4.72
N PRO A 102 -2.93 -4.59 -3.96
CA PRO A 102 -1.53 -4.44 -4.36
C PRO A 102 -0.79 -5.78 -4.45
N LYS A 103 -1.16 -6.78 -3.64
CA LYS A 103 -0.57 -8.12 -3.71
C LYS A 103 -0.94 -8.83 -5.01
N LEU A 104 -2.22 -8.79 -5.36
CA LEU A 104 -2.71 -9.41 -6.59
C LEU A 104 -2.20 -8.66 -7.83
N LYS A 105 -2.14 -7.33 -7.80
CA LYS A 105 -1.54 -6.51 -8.86
C LYS A 105 -0.10 -6.91 -9.14
N LYS A 106 0.73 -7.04 -8.10
CA LYS A 106 2.13 -7.45 -8.24
C LYS A 106 2.25 -8.87 -8.81
N ALA A 107 1.42 -9.80 -8.35
CA ALA A 107 1.38 -11.15 -8.90
C ALA A 107 0.99 -11.15 -10.38
N LEU A 108 -0.03 -10.41 -10.78
CA LEU A 108 -0.48 -10.33 -12.17
C LEU A 108 0.58 -9.69 -13.09
N ALA A 109 1.30 -8.68 -12.61
CA ALA A 109 2.40 -8.07 -13.35
C ALA A 109 3.52 -9.08 -13.61
N GLN A 110 3.92 -9.84 -12.57
CA GLN A 110 4.94 -10.88 -12.71
C GLN A 110 4.50 -12.03 -13.64
N ILE A 111 3.25 -12.48 -13.51
CA ILE A 111 2.66 -13.50 -14.38
C ILE A 111 2.65 -13.01 -15.83
N SER A 112 2.29 -11.74 -16.07
CA SER A 112 2.32 -11.16 -17.41
C SER A 112 3.73 -11.17 -18.01
N GLU A 113 4.75 -10.85 -17.22
CA GLU A 113 6.14 -10.87 -17.66
C GLU A 113 6.63 -12.29 -17.96
N ASP A 114 6.34 -13.25 -17.07
CA ASP A 114 6.69 -14.67 -17.27
C ASP A 114 6.05 -15.23 -18.56
N VAL A 115 4.76 -14.93 -18.79
CA VAL A 115 4.04 -15.37 -19.99
C VAL A 115 4.57 -14.66 -21.25
N GLN A 116 4.97 -13.40 -21.16
CA GLN A 116 5.66 -12.70 -22.25
C GLN A 116 6.99 -13.35 -22.62
N GLN A 117 7.69 -13.90 -21.63
CA GLN A 117 8.94 -14.65 -21.83
C GLN A 117 8.70 -16.08 -22.36
N GLY A 118 7.45 -16.49 -22.53
CA GLY A 118 7.07 -17.80 -23.08
C GLY A 118 6.78 -18.88 -22.03
N MET A 119 6.68 -18.53 -20.75
CA MET A 119 6.23 -19.47 -19.72
C MET A 119 4.74 -19.77 -19.86
N ASN A 120 4.34 -21.01 -19.56
CA ASN A 120 2.93 -21.37 -19.51
C ASN A 120 2.19 -20.59 -18.41
N LEU A 121 0.95 -20.18 -18.70
CA LEU A 121 0.14 -19.39 -17.76
C LEU A 121 -0.06 -20.10 -16.41
N SER A 122 -0.32 -21.40 -16.43
CA SER A 122 -0.49 -22.22 -15.22
C SER A 122 0.77 -22.26 -14.38
N GLU A 123 1.94 -22.41 -14.99
CA GLU A 123 3.25 -22.40 -14.30
C GLU A 123 3.54 -21.04 -13.67
N ALA A 124 3.29 -19.95 -14.41
CA ALA A 124 3.44 -18.60 -13.89
C ALA A 124 2.51 -18.34 -12.69
N MET A 125 1.24 -18.76 -12.78
CA MET A 125 0.29 -18.66 -11.66
C MET A 125 0.72 -19.48 -10.44
N ARG A 126 1.34 -20.65 -10.65
CA ARG A 126 1.82 -21.55 -9.57
C ARG A 126 2.88 -20.90 -8.68
N LYS A 127 3.65 -19.94 -9.19
CA LYS A 127 4.64 -19.18 -8.40
C LYS A 127 3.99 -18.24 -7.36
N HIS A 128 2.67 -18.04 -7.42
CA HIS A 128 1.94 -17.12 -6.55
C HIS A 128 0.84 -17.84 -5.72
N PRO A 129 1.22 -18.79 -4.83
CA PRO A 129 0.26 -19.60 -4.05
C PRO A 129 -0.61 -18.78 -3.08
N ASP A 130 -0.12 -17.60 -2.67
CA ASP A 130 -0.88 -16.66 -1.84
C ASP A 130 -2.08 -16.03 -2.55
N CYS A 131 -2.06 -16.03 -3.89
CA CYS A 131 -3.09 -15.44 -4.75
C CYS A 131 -3.93 -16.53 -5.43
N PHE A 132 -3.27 -17.56 -5.97
CA PHE A 132 -3.90 -18.65 -6.69
C PHE A 132 -3.60 -19.97 -5.98
N ASP A 133 -4.66 -20.65 -5.52
CA ASP A 133 -4.51 -21.96 -4.91
C ASP A 133 -4.23 -23.04 -5.97
N ASN A 134 -3.72 -24.20 -5.54
CA ASN A 134 -3.36 -25.27 -6.47
C ASN A 134 -4.54 -25.76 -7.31
N LEU A 135 -5.76 -25.77 -6.73
CA LEU A 135 -6.97 -26.15 -7.46
C LEU A 135 -7.25 -25.16 -8.59
N TYR A 136 -7.13 -23.86 -8.32
CA TYR A 136 -7.27 -22.82 -9.32
C TYR A 136 -6.27 -22.99 -10.47
N VAL A 137 -5.00 -23.25 -10.15
CA VAL A 137 -3.95 -23.46 -11.15
C VAL A 137 -4.24 -24.72 -11.99
N SER A 138 -4.64 -25.83 -11.37
CA SER A 138 -5.00 -27.05 -12.08
C SER A 138 -6.17 -26.86 -13.05
N MET A 139 -7.15 -26.00 -12.72
CA MET A 139 -8.25 -25.69 -13.64
C MET A 139 -7.84 -24.86 -14.85
N VAL A 140 -6.73 -24.12 -14.76
CA VAL A 140 -6.19 -23.32 -15.88
C VAL A 140 -5.26 -24.15 -16.76
N GLU A 141 -4.63 -25.17 -16.19
CA GLU A 141 -3.75 -26.11 -16.90
C GLU A 141 -4.52 -27.16 -17.72
N ALA A 142 -5.71 -27.55 -17.24
CA ALA A 142 -6.58 -28.53 -17.87
C ALA A 142 -7.30 -27.98 -19.11
#